data_AF-A0A812UEC5-F1
#
_entry.id   AF-A0A812UEC5-F1
#
_cell.length_a   1.000
_cell.length_b   1.000
_cell.length_c   1.000
_cell.angle_alpha   90.00
_cell.angle_beta   90.00
_cell.angle_gamma   90.00
#
_symmetry.space_group_name_H-M   'P 1'
#
loop_
_entity.id
_entity.type
_entity.pdbx_description
1 polymer ?
#
loop_
_entity_poly.entity_id
_entity_poly.type
_entity_poly.pdbx_seq_one_letter_code
_entity_poly.pdbx_strand_id
1 'polypeptide(L)'
;MLLLSASRDRWEPVRIIVEGGCDMRSTSGSRALLLAAQRGNWEAVQLLVERGADLSSDAALRAFMAAASANRVESVAKFLEHGLDLASWGGRKALVEAATHGYLDVVEHLVRSK
;
A
#
# COMPACT_ATOMS: atom_id res chain seq x y z
N MET A 1 25.62 -8.48 -21.40
CA MET A 1 25.59 -9.75 -20.66
C MET A 1 24.39 -9.67 -19.72
N LEU A 2 23.16 -9.92 -20.19
CA LEU A 2 22.47 -11.25 -20.17
C LEU A 2 22.37 -11.74 -18.71
N LEU A 3 21.23 -11.76 -18.02
CA LEU A 3 19.91 -12.31 -18.33
C LEU A 3 18.88 -11.68 -17.36
N LEU A 4 17.79 -11.08 -17.85
CA LEU A 4 16.42 -11.17 -17.26
C LEU A 4 15.47 -10.28 -18.06
N SER A 5 15.12 -10.75 -19.26
CA SER A 5 14.19 -10.13 -20.20
C SER A 5 12.73 -10.55 -19.93
N ALA A 6 12.29 -10.70 -18.68
CA ALA A 6 10.94 -11.22 -18.39
C ALA A 6 9.98 -10.27 -17.65
N SER A 7 10.40 -9.06 -17.26
CA SER A 7 9.58 -8.19 -16.38
C SER A 7 9.57 -6.69 -16.72
N ARG A 8 10.19 -6.26 -17.81
CA ARG A 8 10.56 -4.85 -18.11
C ARG A 8 9.40 -3.90 -18.47
N ASP A 9 8.19 -4.19 -18.02
CA ASP A 9 6.99 -3.39 -18.34
C ASP A 9 6.00 -3.22 -17.16
N ARG A 10 6.37 -3.70 -15.96
CA ARG A 10 5.49 -3.66 -14.77
C ARG A 10 6.02 -2.83 -13.60
N TRP A 11 7.25 -2.32 -13.71
CA TRP A 11 7.98 -1.75 -12.56
C TRP A 11 8.56 -0.36 -12.84
N GLU A 12 8.72 0.02 -14.12
CA GLU A 12 9.27 1.31 -14.53
C GLU A 12 8.61 2.52 -13.85
N PRO A 13 7.28 2.68 -13.78
CA PRO A 13 6.69 3.88 -13.18
C PRO A 13 7.00 4.04 -11.70
N VAL A 14 7.04 2.95 -10.95
CA VAL A 14 7.30 3.00 -9.50
C VAL A 14 8.80 3.16 -9.23
N ARG A 15 9.67 2.47 -9.97
CA ARG A 15 11.13 2.69 -9.86
C ARG A 15 11.52 4.10 -10.24
N ILE A 16 10.97 4.66 -11.32
CA ILE A 16 11.27 6.04 -11.74
C ILE A 16 10.84 7.05 -10.66
N ILE A 17 9.70 6.83 -10.00
CA ILE A 17 9.23 7.73 -8.93
C ILE A 17 10.12 7.61 -7.69
N VAL A 18 10.54 6.40 -7.33
CA VAL A 18 11.37 6.15 -6.14
C VAL A 18 12.84 6.53 -6.32
N GLU A 19 13.42 6.28 -7.50
CA GLU A 19 14.82 6.58 -7.81
C GLU A 19 15.00 8.02 -8.35
N GLY A 20 13.96 8.62 -8.93
CA GLY A 20 14.00 9.96 -9.54
C GLY A 20 13.80 11.13 -8.58
N GLY A 21 13.72 10.89 -7.27
CA GLY A 21 13.52 11.95 -6.27
C GLY A 21 12.15 12.63 -6.36
N CYS A 22 11.13 11.94 -6.89
CA CYS A 22 9.78 12.49 -6.93
C CYS A 22 9.25 12.67 -5.50
N ASP A 23 8.55 13.79 -5.29
CA ASP A 23 7.81 14.03 -4.06
C ASP A 23 6.69 12.99 -3.89
N MET A 24 6.83 12.15 -2.87
CA MET A 24 5.87 11.08 -2.55
C MET A 24 4.53 11.61 -2.05
N ARG A 25 4.49 12.87 -1.58
CA ARG A 25 3.27 13.54 -1.15
C ARG A 25 2.52 14.19 -2.31
N SER A 26 3.12 14.21 -3.51
CA SER A 26 2.47 14.73 -4.70
C SER A 26 1.34 13.82 -5.20
N THR A 27 0.50 14.35 -6.09
CA THR A 27 -0.51 13.58 -6.83
C THR A 27 0.10 12.39 -7.57
N SER A 28 1.32 12.53 -8.09
CA SER A 28 2.05 11.45 -8.75
C SER A 28 2.45 10.34 -7.77
N GLY A 29 2.92 10.70 -6.57
CA GLY A 29 3.22 9.74 -5.50
C GLY A 29 1.99 8.97 -5.04
N SER A 30 0.88 9.68 -4.80
CA SER A 30 -0.41 9.07 -4.46
C SER A 30 -0.89 8.11 -5.55
N ARG A 31 -0.78 8.51 -6.82
CA ARG A 31 -1.18 7.67 -7.97
C ARG A 31 -0.28 6.44 -8.11
N ALA A 32 1.02 6.58 -7.83
CA ALA A 32 1.96 5.46 -7.83
C ALA A 32 1.61 4.43 -6.77
N LEU A 33 1.27 4.88 -5.55
CA LEU A 33 0.86 4.02 -4.44
C LEU A 33 -0.38 3.20 -4.80
N LEU A 34 -1.41 3.87 -5.35
CA LEU A 34 -2.62 3.18 -5.77
C LEU A 34 -2.36 2.17 -6.89
N LEU A 35 -1.55 2.54 -7.90
CA LEU A 35 -1.21 1.65 -9.00
C LEU A 35 -0.40 0.43 -8.53
N ALA A 36 0.51 0.62 -7.58
CA ALA A 36 1.27 -0.47 -6.98
C ALA A 36 0.33 -1.48 -6.29
N ALA A 37 -0.60 -0.99 -5.47
CA ALA A 37 -1.58 -1.82 -4.78
C ALA A 37 -2.54 -2.54 -5.75
N GLN A 38 -3.05 -1.85 -6.78
CA GLN A 38 -3.92 -2.44 -7.80
C GLN A 38 -3.23 -3.54 -8.61
N ARG A 39 -1.91 -3.44 -8.80
CA ARG A 39 -1.10 -4.45 -9.49
C ARG A 39 -0.62 -5.57 -8.57
N GLY A 40 -0.96 -5.51 -7.27
CA GLY A 40 -0.46 -6.46 -6.26
C GLY A 40 1.05 -6.37 -6.04
N ASN A 41 1.65 -5.22 -6.32
CA ASN A 41 3.07 -4.98 -6.12
C ASN A 41 3.31 -4.45 -4.71
N TRP A 42 3.32 -5.37 -3.75
CA TRP A 42 3.31 -5.05 -2.32
C TRP A 42 4.64 -4.52 -1.82
N GLU A 43 5.75 -4.93 -2.44
CA GLU A 43 7.09 -4.40 -2.20
C GLU A 43 7.16 -2.92 -2.58
N ALA A 44 6.56 -2.55 -3.73
CA ALA A 44 6.46 -1.15 -4.12
C ALA A 44 5.54 -0.35 -3.19
N VAL A 45 4.43 -0.93 -2.72
CA VAL A 45 3.55 -0.29 -1.73
C VAL A 45 4.33 0.02 -0.46
N GLN A 46 5.04 -0.98 0.10
CA GLN A 46 5.85 -0.80 1.31
C GLN A 46 6.89 0.30 1.13
N LEU A 47 7.64 0.24 0.01
CA LEU A 47 8.67 1.23 -0.30
C LEU A 47 8.10 2.65 -0.42
N LEU A 48 6.95 2.83 -1.07
CA LEU A 48 6.32 4.14 -1.21
C LEU A 48 5.83 4.69 0.13
N VAL A 49 5.26 3.84 0.99
CA VAL A 49 4.85 4.23 2.35
C VAL A 49 6.07 4.65 3.19
N GLU A 50 7.15 3.86 3.15
CA GLU A 50 8.41 4.17 3.85
C GLU A 50 9.08 5.46 3.36
N ARG A 51 8.84 5.85 2.12
CA ARG A 51 9.33 7.12 1.54
C ARG A 51 8.41 8.31 1.81
N GLY A 52 7.39 8.14 2.67
CA GLY A 52 6.54 9.23 3.12
C GLY A 52 5.42 9.58 2.14
N ALA A 53 4.83 8.57 1.48
CA ALA A 53 3.59 8.77 0.71
C ALA A 53 2.51 9.45 1.56
N ASP A 54 1.68 10.28 0.92
CA ASP A 54 0.57 10.94 1.61
C ASP A 54 -0.55 9.96 1.99
N LEU A 55 -0.56 9.55 3.26
CA LEU A 55 -1.52 8.60 3.81
C LEU A 55 -2.89 9.22 4.13
N SER A 56 -3.04 10.54 3.99
CA SER A 56 -4.35 11.21 4.11
C SER A 56 -5.16 11.16 2.81
N SER A 57 -4.53 10.75 1.71
CA SER A 57 -5.15 10.70 0.39
C SER A 57 -6.13 9.51 0.23
N ASP A 58 -7.15 9.69 -0.61
CA ASP A 58 -8.05 8.59 -1.01
C ASP A 58 -7.28 7.43 -1.67
N ALA A 59 -6.18 7.76 -2.38
CA ALA A 59 -5.30 6.77 -2.98
C ALA A 59 -4.65 5.85 -1.93
N ALA A 60 -4.17 6.41 -0.82
CA ALA A 60 -3.61 5.64 0.28
C ALA A 60 -4.66 4.77 0.97
N LEU A 61 -5.86 5.30 1.25
CA LEU A 61 -6.96 4.52 1.81
C LEU A 61 -7.35 3.33 0.90
N ARG A 62 -7.39 3.55 -0.41
CA ARG A 62 -7.67 2.49 -1.38
C ARG A 62 -6.56 1.46 -1.49
N ALA A 63 -5.29 1.90 -1.46
CA ALA A 63 -4.14 1.01 -1.43
C ALA A 63 -4.11 0.15 -0.16
N PHE A 64 -4.44 0.76 0.98
CA PHE A 64 -4.58 0.08 2.26
C PHE A 64 -5.70 -0.96 2.25
N MET A 65 -6.89 -0.60 1.77
CA MET A 65 -8.01 -1.56 1.63
C MET A 65 -7.62 -2.73 0.72
N ALA A 66 -6.91 -2.48 -0.38
CA ALA A 66 -6.44 -3.54 -1.27
C ALA A 66 -5.45 -4.49 -0.55
N ALA A 67 -4.54 -3.95 0.26
CA ALA A 67 -3.61 -4.75 1.07
C ALA A 67 -4.37 -5.63 2.09
N ALA A 68 -5.37 -5.07 2.79
CA ALA A 68 -6.19 -5.82 3.72
C ALA A 68 -7.01 -6.93 3.04
N SER A 69 -7.63 -6.63 1.88
CA SER A 69 -8.40 -7.62 1.10
C SER A 69 -7.53 -8.71 0.45
N ALA A 70 -6.23 -8.48 0.33
CA ALA A 70 -5.28 -9.42 -0.25
C ALA A 70 -4.42 -10.15 0.80
N ASN A 71 -4.79 -10.05 2.08
CA ASN A 71 -4.06 -10.63 3.22
C ASN A 71 -2.57 -10.23 3.26
N ARG A 72 -2.27 -8.96 2.99
CA ARG A 72 -0.89 -8.43 2.95
C ARG A 72 -0.53 -7.80 4.28
N VAL A 73 -0.31 -8.64 5.27
CA VAL A 73 -0.09 -8.26 6.67
C VAL A 73 1.02 -7.21 6.81
N GLU A 74 2.15 -7.40 6.13
CA GLU A 74 3.29 -6.50 6.22
C GLU A 74 3.01 -5.13 5.59
N SER A 75 2.26 -5.10 4.49
CA SER A 75 1.83 -3.83 3.88
C SER A 75 0.84 -3.10 4.79
N VAL A 76 -0.12 -3.82 5.39
CA VAL A 76 -1.05 -3.27 6.38
C VAL A 76 -0.27 -2.70 7.57
N ALA A 77 0.67 -3.46 8.13
CA ALA A 77 1.53 -3.00 9.22
C ALA A 77 2.24 -1.68 8.87
N LYS A 78 2.86 -1.60 7.69
CA LYS A 78 3.57 -0.39 7.24
C LYS A 78 2.67 0.83 7.16
N PHE A 79 1.45 0.69 6.65
CA PHE A 79 0.49 1.79 6.63
C PHE A 79 0.16 2.30 8.05
N LEU A 80 -0.04 1.38 9.00
CA LEU A 80 -0.37 1.71 10.39
C LEU A 80 0.82 2.36 11.11
N GLU A 81 2.03 1.81 10.94
CA GLU A 81 3.28 2.35 11.48
C GLU A 81 3.53 3.80 11.03
N HIS A 82 3.10 4.15 9.82
CA HIS A 82 3.29 5.48 9.25
C HIS A 82 2.08 6.41 9.45
N GLY A 83 1.13 6.02 10.30
CA GLY A 83 0.06 6.90 10.78
C GLY A 83 -1.15 7.01 9.86
N LEU A 84 -1.46 5.98 9.06
CA LEU A 84 -2.74 5.93 8.34
C LEU A 84 -3.91 5.93 9.34
N ASP A 85 -4.86 6.85 9.15
CA ASP A 85 -6.02 7.00 10.03
C ASP A 85 -7.07 5.92 9.78
N LEU A 86 -7.24 5.03 10.77
CA LEU A 86 -8.24 3.96 10.76
C LEU A 86 -9.63 4.41 11.19
N ALA A 87 -9.80 5.58 11.79
CA ALA A 87 -11.12 6.13 12.10
C ALA A 87 -11.89 6.50 10.82
N SER A 88 -11.17 6.61 9.69
CA SER A 88 -11.78 6.78 8.38
C SER A 88 -12.66 5.59 7.97
N TRP A 89 -13.55 5.85 7.01
CA TRP A 89 -14.36 4.80 6.36
C TRP A 89 -13.50 3.62 5.84
N GLY A 90 -12.26 3.90 5.41
CA GLY A 90 -11.34 2.88 4.89
C GLY A 90 -10.92 1.86 5.95
N GLY A 91 -10.64 2.29 7.18
CA GLY A 91 -10.27 1.40 8.28
C GLY A 91 -11.39 0.44 8.67
N ARG A 92 -12.61 0.96 8.82
CA ARG A 92 -13.80 0.12 9.10
C ARG A 92 -14.05 -0.89 7.99
N LYS A 93 -13.95 -0.49 6.73
CA LYS A 93 -14.16 -1.40 5.60
C LYS A 93 -13.07 -2.48 5.53
N ALA A 94 -11.80 -2.10 5.73
CA ALA A 94 -10.69 -3.05 5.75
C ALA A 94 -10.88 -4.13 6.84
N LEU A 95 -11.37 -3.75 8.03
CA LEU A 95 -11.66 -4.70 9.11
C LEU A 95 -12.78 -5.68 8.73
N VAL A 96 -13.88 -5.18 8.16
CA VAL A 96 -14.99 -6.03 7.72
C VAL A 96 -14.53 -7.01 6.63
N GLU A 97 -13.77 -6.54 5.65
CA GLU A 97 -13.29 -7.37 4.55
C GLU A 97 -12.36 -8.48 5.05
N ALA A 98 -11.39 -8.13 5.91
CA ALA A 98 -10.44 -9.08 6.49
C ALA A 98 -11.15 -10.12 7.36
N ALA A 99 -12.14 -9.71 8.17
CA ALA A 99 -12.93 -10.63 8.99
C ALA A 99 -13.79 -11.57 8.13
N THR A 100 -14.40 -11.07 7.05
CA THR A 100 -15.23 -11.88 6.15
C THR A 100 -14.43 -12.97 5.46
N HIS A 101 -13.15 -12.71 5.14
CA HIS A 101 -12.25 -13.67 4.51
C HIS A 101 -11.44 -14.53 5.50
N GLY A 102 -11.57 -14.29 6.81
CA GLY A 102 -10.85 -15.03 7.85
C GLY A 102 -9.35 -14.67 7.95
N TYR A 103 -8.95 -13.48 7.52
CA TYR A 103 -7.56 -13.00 7.59
C TYR A 103 -7.21 -12.53 8.99
N LEU A 104 -7.00 -13.49 9.89
CA LEU A 104 -6.86 -13.26 11.33
C LEU A 104 -5.71 -12.30 11.65
N ASP A 105 -4.56 -12.44 11.01
CA ASP A 105 -3.39 -11.58 11.25
C ASP A 105 -3.66 -10.11 10.89
N VAL A 106 -4.38 -9.86 9.79
CA VAL A 106 -4.81 -8.52 9.39
C VAL A 106 -5.82 -7.97 10.39
N VAL A 107 -6.82 -8.77 10.79
CA VAL A 107 -7.81 -8.37 11.81
C VAL A 107 -7.11 -7.99 13.13
N GLU A 108 -6.16 -8.81 13.58
CA GLU A 108 -5.39 -8.54 14.79
C GLU A 108 -4.60 -7.24 14.69
N HIS A 109 -3.93 -7.00 13.55
CA HIS A 109 -3.22 -5.73 13.33
C HIS A 109 -4.17 -4.54 13.42
N LEU A 110 -5.29 -4.58 12.69
CA LEU A 110 -6.27 -3.50 12.64
C LEU A 110 -6.91 -3.20 14.00
N VAL A 111 -7.18 -4.21 14.82
CA VAL A 111 -7.80 -4.04 16.14
C VAL A 111 -6.80 -3.51 17.18
N ARG A 112 -5.51 -3.84 17.04
CA ARG A 112 -4.44 -3.39 17.94
C ARG A 112 -3.98 -1.97 17.66
N SER A 113 -4.03 -1.54 16.41
CA SER A 113 -3.81 -0.14 16.03
C SER A 113 -5.06 0.70 16.39
N LYS A 114 -5.06 1.27 17.59
CA LYS A 114 -6.03 2.28 18.06
C LYS A 114 -5.33 3.62 18.27
#